data_AF-A0A0G4PB37-F1
#
_entry.id   AF-A0A0G4PB37-F1
#
_cell.length_a   1.000
_cell.length_b   1.000
_cell.length_c   1.000
_cell.angle_alpha   90.00
_cell.angle_beta   90.00
_cell.angle_gamma   90.00
#
_symmetry.space_group_name_H-M   'P 1'
#
loop_
_entity.id
_entity.type
_entity.pdbx_description
1 polymer ?
#
loop_
_entity_poly.entity_id
_entity_poly.type
_entity_poly.pdbx_seq_one_letter_code
_entity_poly.pdbx_strand_id
1 'polypeptide(L)'
;MEPLQTMRIQSDFECDLCNQQSDACHALAHFITDIPPGEDGRVSIAIPLGKGQFDLAVDQAIVGRVKSHHIDLSHLRLLSSDPLFAAEFGRSYAETAFHALSEMISKYNIAAGSVYISNDQRGINCFVWESDKVQQGLEFEEQGNIWQHRMKDHIDLLLFCTELARATPNS
;
A
#
# COMPACT_ATOMS: atom_id res chain seq x y z
N MET A 1 -10.08 -12.19 -15.76
CA MET A 1 -10.16 -11.87 -14.32
C MET A 1 -9.69 -10.44 -14.17
N GLU A 2 -10.44 -9.59 -13.48
CA GLU A 2 -10.07 -8.17 -13.35
C GLU A 2 -8.82 -8.01 -12.46
N PRO A 3 -7.92 -7.06 -12.80
CA PRO A 3 -6.76 -6.75 -11.98
C PRO A 3 -7.19 -6.13 -10.64
N LEU A 4 -6.42 -6.40 -9.59
CA LEU A 4 -6.59 -5.71 -8.32
C LEU A 4 -5.98 -4.31 -8.40
N GLN A 5 -6.63 -3.36 -7.74
CA GLN A 5 -6.10 -2.03 -7.50
C GLN A 5 -5.37 -2.01 -6.15
N THR A 6 -4.12 -1.57 -6.14
CA THR A 6 -3.43 -1.23 -4.90
C THR A 6 -3.97 0.09 -4.36
N MET A 7 -4.24 0.15 -3.06
CA MET A 7 -4.63 1.37 -2.36
C MET A 7 -3.83 1.54 -1.09
N ARG A 8 -3.46 2.78 -0.75
CA ARG A 8 -3.04 3.14 0.61
C ARG A 8 -4.17 3.87 1.28
N ILE A 9 -4.52 3.43 2.47
CA ILE A 9 -5.55 4.05 3.28
C ILE A 9 -5.03 4.36 4.67
N GLN A 10 -5.66 5.33 5.31
CA GLN A 10 -5.65 5.47 6.76
C GLN A 10 -7.02 5.08 7.30
N SER A 11 -7.00 4.15 8.24
CA SER A 11 -8.17 3.65 8.94
C SER A 11 -8.07 4.04 10.42
N ASP A 12 -9.23 4.29 11.03
CA ASP A 12 -9.39 4.43 12.49
C ASP A 12 -9.42 3.07 13.20
N PHE A 13 -9.12 2.00 12.46
CA PHE A 13 -9.05 0.65 12.97
C PHE A 13 -7.96 0.49 14.05
N GLU A 14 -8.35 0.65 15.30
CA GLU A 14 -7.50 0.44 16.48
C GLU A 14 -7.47 -1.04 16.85
N CYS A 15 -6.57 -1.80 16.22
CA CYS A 15 -6.21 -3.13 16.70
C CYS A 15 -4.76 -3.16 17.15
N ASP A 16 -4.59 -3.19 18.47
CA ASP A 16 -3.27 -3.26 19.10
C ASP A 16 -2.44 -4.44 18.59
N LEU A 17 -3.06 -5.58 18.30
CA LEU A 17 -2.35 -6.75 17.78
C LEU A 17 -1.85 -6.54 16.35
N CYS A 18 -2.66 -5.89 15.49
CA CYS A 18 -2.24 -5.58 14.12
C CYS A 18 -1.23 -4.41 14.08
N ASN A 19 -1.33 -3.46 15.02
CA ASN A 19 -0.32 -2.42 15.24
C ASN A 19 1.01 -2.99 15.77
N GLN A 20 0.92 -3.97 16.69
CA GLN A 20 2.05 -4.74 17.22
C GLN A 20 2.56 -5.81 16.25
N GLN A 21 1.93 -5.96 15.08
CA GLN A 21 2.28 -6.94 14.04
C GLN A 21 2.34 -8.37 14.57
N SER A 22 1.42 -8.71 15.47
CA SER A 22 1.28 -10.07 15.98
C SER A 22 0.72 -10.98 14.90
N ASP A 23 1.34 -12.14 14.69
CA ASP A 23 0.82 -13.23 13.84
C ASP A 23 -0.57 -13.72 14.30
N ALA A 24 -1.01 -13.35 15.51
CA ALA A 24 -2.34 -13.65 16.02
C ALA A 24 -3.45 -12.77 15.40
N CYS A 25 -3.10 -11.69 14.70
CA CYS A 25 -4.03 -10.74 14.07
C CYS A 25 -3.78 -10.63 12.57
N HIS A 26 -4.69 -11.17 11.77
CA HIS A 26 -4.66 -10.98 10.32
C HIS A 26 -5.41 -9.68 9.97
N ALA A 27 -4.68 -8.63 9.60
CA ALA A 27 -5.27 -7.35 9.18
C ALA A 27 -6.35 -7.54 8.09
N LEU A 28 -6.15 -8.52 7.21
CA LEU A 28 -7.12 -8.87 6.17
C LEU A 28 -8.49 -9.27 6.75
N ALA A 29 -8.52 -9.97 7.88
CA ALA A 29 -9.77 -10.39 8.51
C ALA A 29 -10.60 -9.17 8.97
N HIS A 30 -9.94 -8.10 9.40
CA HIS A 30 -10.62 -6.87 9.80
C HIS A 30 -11.30 -6.19 8.62
N PHE A 31 -10.61 -6.08 7.49
CA PHE A 31 -11.21 -5.50 6.28
C PHE A 31 -12.29 -6.40 5.66
N ILE A 32 -12.20 -7.72 5.82
CA ILE A 32 -13.30 -8.61 5.42
C ILE A 32 -14.55 -8.33 6.28
N THR A 33 -14.40 -8.10 7.59
CA THR A 33 -15.55 -7.82 8.48
C THR A 33 -16.09 -6.40 8.39
N ASP A 34 -15.28 -5.44 7.97
CA ASP A 34 -15.63 -4.01 7.96
C ASP A 34 -16.29 -3.58 6.64
N ILE A 35 -16.15 -4.39 5.57
CA ILE A 35 -16.81 -4.14 4.28
C ILE A 35 -18.21 -4.79 4.28
N PRO A 36 -19.22 -4.21 3.60
CA PRO A 36 -20.57 -4.76 3.57
C PRO A 36 -20.64 -6.26 3.22
N PRO A 37 -21.58 -7.02 3.83
CA PRO A 37 -21.76 -8.44 3.56
C PRO A 37 -21.92 -8.74 2.06
N GLY A 38 -21.21 -9.74 1.55
CA GLY A 38 -21.21 -10.10 0.12
C GLY A 38 -20.05 -9.51 -0.70
N GLU A 39 -19.13 -8.81 -0.04
CA GLU A 39 -17.86 -8.34 -0.60
C GLU A 39 -16.65 -9.10 -0.03
N ASP A 40 -16.93 -10.20 0.66
CA ASP A 40 -15.94 -11.16 1.13
C ASP A 40 -15.05 -11.60 -0.05
N GLY A 41 -13.74 -11.47 0.12
CA GLY A 41 -12.75 -11.81 -0.92
C GLY A 41 -12.52 -10.74 -1.99
N ARG A 42 -13.11 -9.54 -1.86
CA ARG A 42 -12.79 -8.39 -2.73
C ARG A 42 -11.60 -7.57 -2.24
N VAL A 43 -11.13 -7.84 -1.03
CA VAL A 43 -9.80 -7.45 -0.56
C VAL A 43 -8.97 -8.74 -0.51
N SER A 44 -7.91 -8.78 -1.29
CA SER A 44 -7.01 -9.95 -1.34
C SER A 44 -5.83 -9.81 -0.38
N ILE A 45 -5.42 -8.58 -0.09
CA ILE A 45 -4.27 -8.28 0.78
C ILE A 45 -4.61 -7.08 1.65
N ALA A 46 -4.21 -7.13 2.92
CA ALA A 46 -4.11 -5.97 3.79
C ALA A 46 -2.81 -6.05 4.59
N ILE A 47 -1.92 -5.07 4.42
CA ILE A 47 -0.63 -4.98 5.10
C ILE A 47 -0.63 -3.77 6.02
N PRO A 48 -0.52 -3.95 7.34
CA PRO A 48 -0.37 -2.83 8.26
C PRO A 48 1.01 -2.19 8.10
N LEU A 49 1.04 -0.87 7.92
CA LEU A 49 2.27 -0.09 7.79
C LEU A 49 2.61 0.71 9.05
N GLY A 50 1.69 0.77 10.01
CA GLY A 50 1.81 1.55 11.25
C GLY A 50 1.01 2.85 11.20
N LYS A 51 0.76 3.46 12.37
CA LYS A 51 -0.01 4.71 12.52
C LYS A 51 -1.40 4.66 11.85
N GLY A 52 -2.07 3.49 11.89
CA GLY A 52 -3.38 3.28 11.27
C GLY A 52 -3.36 3.24 9.73
N GLN A 53 -2.18 3.18 9.10
CA GLN A 53 -2.08 3.07 7.64
C GLN A 53 -1.95 1.62 7.17
N PHE A 54 -2.58 1.34 6.03
CA PHE A 54 -2.61 0.01 5.41
C PHE A 54 -2.41 0.12 3.91
N ASP A 55 -1.62 -0.81 3.34
CA ASP A 55 -1.65 -1.10 1.91
C ASP A 55 -2.64 -2.24 1.66
N LEU A 56 -3.60 -2.00 0.77
CA LEU A 56 -4.62 -2.96 0.36
C LEU A 56 -4.46 -3.34 -1.11
N ALA A 57 -4.78 -4.59 -1.45
CA ALA A 57 -5.05 -4.99 -2.82
C ALA A 57 -6.54 -5.32 -2.96
N VAL A 58 -7.29 -4.52 -3.73
CA VAL A 58 -8.76 -4.56 -3.76
C VAL A 58 -9.30 -4.71 -5.18
N ASP A 59 -10.43 -5.37 -5.34
CA ASP A 59 -11.14 -5.39 -6.62
C ASP A 59 -11.63 -3.97 -6.98
N GLN A 60 -11.51 -3.60 -8.26
CA GLN A 60 -11.88 -2.29 -8.76
C GLN A 60 -13.32 -1.88 -8.41
N ALA A 61 -14.22 -2.87 -8.35
CA ALA A 61 -15.64 -2.69 -8.04
C ALA A 61 -15.93 -2.18 -6.61
N ILE A 62 -14.98 -2.28 -5.68
CA ILE A 62 -15.17 -1.83 -4.29
C ILE A 62 -14.36 -0.60 -3.91
N VAL A 63 -13.46 -0.13 -4.80
CA VAL A 63 -12.59 1.02 -4.56
C VAL A 63 -13.38 2.23 -4.09
N GLY A 64 -14.51 2.54 -4.74
CA GLY A 64 -15.36 3.68 -4.34
C GLY A 64 -15.89 3.58 -2.91
N ARG A 65 -16.18 2.36 -2.43
CA ARG A 65 -16.62 2.10 -1.06
C ARG A 65 -15.47 2.15 -0.06
N VAL A 66 -14.31 1.60 -0.40
CA VAL A 66 -13.10 1.72 0.44
C VAL A 66 -12.78 3.20 0.69
N LYS A 67 -12.85 4.03 -0.37
CA LYS A 67 -12.65 5.49 -0.27
C LYS A 67 -13.72 6.25 0.52
N SER A 68 -14.92 5.68 0.69
CA SER A 68 -15.97 6.33 1.47
C SER A 68 -15.87 6.03 2.97
N HIS A 69 -15.22 4.93 3.35
CA HIS A 69 -15.06 4.51 4.75
C HIS A 69 -13.69 4.87 5.33
N HIS A 70 -12.67 4.98 4.49
CA HIS A 70 -11.30 5.29 4.93
C HIS A 70 -10.72 6.49 4.21
N ILE A 71 -9.71 7.10 4.81
CA ILE A 71 -8.98 8.20 4.19
C ILE A 71 -8.08 7.62 3.10
N ASP A 72 -8.32 7.98 1.83
CA ASP A 72 -7.51 7.55 0.69
C ASP A 72 -6.18 8.32 0.64
N LEU A 73 -5.09 7.61 0.93
CA LEU A 73 -3.72 8.12 0.90
C LEU A 73 -2.95 7.61 -0.33
N SER A 74 -3.59 6.94 -1.28
CA SER A 74 -2.93 6.34 -2.45
C SER A 74 -2.17 7.38 -3.28
N HIS A 75 -2.65 8.63 -3.31
CA HIS A 75 -2.02 9.75 -4.02
C HIS A 75 -0.78 10.32 -3.31
N LEU A 76 -0.59 10.00 -2.02
CA LEU A 76 0.57 10.42 -1.22
C LEU A 76 1.62 9.32 -1.11
N ARG A 77 1.29 8.10 -1.53
CA ARG A 77 2.09 6.91 -1.35
C ARG A 77 3.51 7.11 -1.88
N LEU A 78 4.48 6.90 -1.01
CA LEU A 78 5.92 7.00 -1.30
C LEU A 78 6.38 8.40 -1.75
N LEU A 79 5.58 9.44 -1.49
CA LEU A 79 5.98 10.84 -1.66
C LEU A 79 6.60 11.41 -0.38
N SER A 80 7.25 12.56 -0.47
CA SER A 80 7.73 13.29 0.72
C SER A 80 6.61 13.71 1.68
N SER A 81 5.39 13.84 1.14
CA SER A 81 4.17 14.11 1.90
C SER A 81 3.48 12.85 2.41
N ASP A 82 4.04 11.65 2.16
CA ASP A 82 3.51 10.42 2.74
C ASP A 82 3.54 10.56 4.28
N PRO A 83 2.41 10.40 4.98
CA PRO A 83 2.40 10.54 6.43
C PRO A 83 3.25 9.49 7.16
N LEU A 84 3.63 8.38 6.51
CA LEU A 84 4.64 7.46 7.03
C LEU A 84 6.04 8.09 7.08
N PHE A 85 6.34 9.00 6.15
CA PHE A 85 7.63 9.68 6.05
C PHE A 85 7.66 10.96 6.89
N ALA A 86 6.53 11.35 7.48
CA ALA A 86 6.45 12.44 8.44
C ALA A 86 6.90 11.96 9.83
N ALA A 87 7.90 12.64 10.41
CA ALA A 87 8.20 12.47 11.82
C ALA A 87 7.00 12.95 12.66
N GLU A 88 6.75 12.27 13.78
CA GLU A 88 5.93 12.87 14.83
C GLU A 88 6.53 14.26 15.14
N PHE A 89 5.69 15.30 15.17
CA PHE A 89 6.07 16.70 15.42
C PHE A 89 6.60 17.55 14.24
N GLY A 90 6.34 17.18 12.99
CA GLY A 90 6.41 18.14 11.87
C GLY A 90 7.81 18.61 11.47
N ARG A 91 8.85 17.79 11.74
CA ARG A 91 10.21 18.01 11.24
C ARG A 91 10.52 16.98 10.16
N SER A 92 10.74 17.42 8.91
CA SER A 92 11.22 16.56 7.83
C SER A 92 12.74 16.43 7.92
N TYR A 93 13.25 15.24 8.24
CA TYR A 93 14.67 14.90 8.06
C TYR A 93 14.78 13.82 6.99
N ALA A 94 15.88 13.79 6.22
CA ALA A 94 16.16 12.70 5.28
C ALA A 94 16.23 11.32 5.99
N GLU A 95 16.50 11.31 7.29
CA GLU A 95 16.40 10.13 8.16
C GLU A 95 14.98 9.51 8.20
N THR A 96 13.93 10.20 7.74
CA THR A 96 12.56 9.67 7.76
C THR A 96 12.22 8.78 6.57
N ALA A 97 12.74 9.05 5.37
CA ALA A 97 12.38 8.28 4.17
C ALA A 97 13.03 6.89 4.18
N PHE A 98 14.35 6.85 4.39
CA PHE A 98 15.09 5.58 4.54
C PHE A 98 14.52 4.72 5.67
N HIS A 99 14.25 5.33 6.83
CA HIS A 99 13.69 4.61 7.98
C HIS A 99 12.29 4.07 7.70
N ALA A 100 11.41 4.88 7.13
CA ALA A 100 10.06 4.45 6.79
C ALA A 100 10.03 3.38 5.68
N LEU A 101 10.88 3.51 4.66
CA LEU A 101 11.05 2.47 3.63
C LEU A 101 11.56 1.16 4.23
N SER A 102 12.55 1.23 5.13
CA SER A 102 13.06 0.08 5.87
C SER A 102 11.98 -0.60 6.71
N GLU A 103 11.17 0.20 7.41
CA GLU A 103 10.05 -0.31 8.19
C GLU A 103 9.00 -0.97 7.29
N MET A 104 8.63 -0.34 6.18
CA MET A 104 7.71 -0.92 5.20
C MET A 104 8.23 -2.25 4.68
N ILE A 105 9.50 -2.37 4.28
CA ILE A 105 10.10 -3.66 3.86
C ILE A 105 9.97 -4.71 4.95
N SER A 106 10.23 -4.35 6.20
CA SER A 106 10.02 -5.27 7.33
C SER A 106 8.56 -5.75 7.41
N LYS A 107 7.57 -4.86 7.22
CA LYS A 107 6.14 -5.25 7.20
C LYS A 107 5.80 -6.18 6.04
N TYR A 108 6.31 -5.90 4.84
CA TYR A 108 6.11 -6.74 3.67
C TYR A 108 6.71 -8.14 3.89
N ASN A 109 7.91 -8.22 4.45
CA ASN A 109 8.56 -9.50 4.78
C ASN A 109 7.75 -10.33 5.79
N ILE A 110 7.17 -9.70 6.81
CA ILE A 110 6.28 -10.38 7.77
C ILE A 110 5.01 -10.88 7.07
N ALA A 111 4.40 -10.04 6.23
CA ALA A 111 3.16 -10.39 5.51
C ALA A 111 3.35 -11.50 4.45
N ALA A 112 4.56 -11.68 3.92
CA ALA A 112 4.86 -12.59 2.82
C ALA A 112 4.32 -14.00 3.05
N GLY A 113 4.54 -14.58 4.23
CA GLY A 113 4.06 -15.94 4.56
C GLY A 113 2.55 -16.06 4.41
N SER A 114 1.80 -15.11 4.97
CA SER A 114 0.33 -15.10 4.88
C SER A 114 -0.16 -14.91 3.44
N VAL A 115 0.49 -14.03 2.68
CA VAL A 115 0.13 -13.78 1.28
C VAL A 115 0.36 -15.02 0.41
N TYR A 116 1.51 -15.68 0.52
CA TYR A 116 1.80 -16.87 -0.28
C TYR A 116 0.94 -18.08 0.12
N ILE A 117 0.56 -18.21 1.40
CA ILE A 117 -0.36 -19.27 1.87
C ILE A 117 -1.78 -19.09 1.30
N SER A 118 -2.21 -17.85 1.03
CA SER A 118 -3.56 -17.57 0.47
C SER A 118 -3.82 -18.24 -0.88
N ASN A 119 -2.76 -18.52 -1.66
CA ASN A 119 -2.82 -19.05 -3.02
C ASN A 119 -3.68 -18.21 -4.00
N ASP A 120 -3.96 -16.94 -3.68
CA ASP A 120 -4.56 -15.99 -4.63
C ASP A 120 -3.46 -15.37 -5.50
N GLN A 121 -3.35 -15.86 -6.74
CA GLN A 121 -2.32 -15.38 -7.67
C GLN A 121 -2.41 -13.87 -7.96
N ARG A 122 -3.62 -13.28 -7.92
CA ARG A 122 -3.76 -11.83 -8.14
C ARG A 122 -3.16 -11.05 -6.98
N GLY A 123 -3.50 -11.47 -5.75
CA GLY A 123 -2.91 -10.94 -4.54
C GLY A 123 -1.38 -11.07 -4.58
N ILE A 124 -0.86 -12.26 -4.81
CA ILE A 124 0.59 -12.52 -4.89
C ILE A 124 1.28 -11.59 -5.91
N ASN A 125 0.70 -11.40 -7.09
CA ASN A 125 1.28 -10.51 -8.11
C ASN A 125 1.31 -9.05 -7.64
N CYS A 126 0.23 -8.56 -7.01
CA CYS A 126 0.21 -7.22 -6.42
C CYS A 126 1.24 -7.08 -5.29
N PHE A 127 1.31 -8.06 -4.39
CA PHE A 127 2.28 -8.07 -3.29
C PHE A 127 3.72 -7.95 -3.79
N VAL A 128 4.11 -8.79 -4.75
CA VAL A 128 5.46 -8.78 -5.34
C VAL A 128 5.74 -7.42 -5.99
N TRP A 129 4.79 -6.91 -6.77
CA TRP A 129 4.97 -5.64 -7.46
C TRP A 129 5.18 -4.48 -6.48
N GLU A 130 4.38 -4.44 -5.41
CA GLU A 130 4.48 -3.38 -4.42
C GLU A 130 5.74 -3.50 -3.56
N SER A 131 6.10 -4.72 -3.16
CA SER A 131 7.35 -4.98 -2.44
C SER A 131 8.56 -4.52 -3.24
N ASP A 132 8.59 -4.80 -4.55
CA ASP A 132 9.67 -4.37 -5.44
C ASP A 132 9.77 -2.85 -5.54
N LYS A 133 8.64 -2.13 -5.52
CA LYS A 133 8.63 -0.66 -5.55
C LYS A 133 9.21 -0.04 -4.29
N VAL A 134 8.89 -0.59 -3.13
CA VAL A 134 9.44 -0.15 -1.85
C VAL A 134 10.94 -0.47 -1.80
N GLN A 135 11.35 -1.65 -2.28
CA GLN A 135 12.75 -2.08 -2.30
C GLN A 135 13.61 -1.19 -3.20
N GLN A 136 13.12 -0.87 -4.40
CA GLN A 136 13.75 0.11 -5.30
C GLN A 136 13.90 1.48 -4.62
N GLY A 137 12.92 1.87 -3.80
CA GLY A 137 12.97 3.08 -2.99
C GLY A 137 14.11 3.07 -2.00
N LEU A 138 14.22 1.99 -1.25
CA LEU A 138 15.23 1.81 -0.22
C LEU A 138 16.63 1.82 -0.80
N GLU A 139 16.88 1.04 -1.86
CA GLU A 139 18.18 0.96 -2.54
C GLU A 139 18.64 2.31 -3.10
N PHE A 140 17.68 3.14 -3.54
CA PHE A 140 17.99 4.48 -4.04
C PHE A 140 18.45 5.42 -2.93
N GLU A 141 17.79 5.38 -1.76
CA GLU A 141 18.20 6.12 -0.56
C GLU A 141 19.56 5.61 -0.03
N GLU A 142 19.82 4.29 -0.04
CA GLU A 142 21.11 3.72 0.37
C GLU A 142 22.30 4.23 -0.46
N GLN A 143 22.06 4.55 -1.73
CA GLN A 143 23.06 5.12 -2.64
C GLN A 143 23.31 6.63 -2.38
N GLY A 144 22.68 7.21 -1.34
CA GLY A 144 22.79 8.62 -0.99
C GLY A 144 21.95 9.55 -1.86
N ASN A 145 21.00 8.99 -2.63
CA ASN A 145 20.08 9.78 -3.44
C ASN A 145 18.79 10.09 -2.66
N ILE A 146 18.14 11.21 -2.98
CA ILE A 146 16.87 11.59 -2.34
C ILE A 146 15.70 11.07 -3.19
N TRP A 147 15.05 9.99 -2.75
CA TRP A 147 13.91 9.33 -3.40
C TRP A 147 12.75 10.27 -3.69
N GLN A 148 12.57 11.27 -2.82
CA GLN A 148 11.49 12.26 -2.89
C GLN A 148 11.47 13.05 -4.23
N HIS A 149 12.59 13.16 -4.94
CA HIS A 149 12.66 13.93 -6.19
C HIS A 149 12.27 13.14 -7.43
N ARG A 150 12.24 11.80 -7.39
CA ARG A 150 12.03 10.96 -8.59
C ARG A 150 10.57 10.56 -8.82
N MET A 151 9.72 10.63 -7.80
CA MET A 151 8.30 10.27 -7.95
C MET A 151 7.45 11.33 -8.64
N LYS A 152 7.84 12.61 -8.65
CA LYS A 152 7.13 13.61 -9.46
C LYS A 152 7.10 13.19 -10.93
N ASP A 153 8.24 12.73 -11.44
CA ASP A 153 8.40 12.27 -12.82
C ASP A 153 7.74 10.89 -13.08
N HIS A 154 7.64 10.03 -12.06
CA HIS A 154 6.99 8.73 -12.18
C HIS A 154 5.46 8.76 -12.00
N ILE A 155 4.91 9.69 -11.23
CA ILE A 155 3.47 9.95 -11.16
C ILE A 155 2.97 10.50 -12.50
N ASP A 156 3.74 11.38 -13.14
CA ASP A 156 3.44 11.83 -14.51
C ASP A 156 3.46 10.65 -15.49
N LEU A 157 4.38 9.67 -15.31
CA LEU A 157 4.42 8.45 -16.12
C LEU A 157 3.25 7.49 -15.84
N LEU A 158 2.80 7.36 -14.58
CA LEU A 158 1.67 6.52 -14.20
C LEU A 158 0.32 7.13 -14.62
N LEU A 159 0.17 8.46 -14.53
CA LEU A 159 -0.95 9.19 -15.13
C LEU A 159 -0.95 9.02 -16.65
N PHE A 160 0.20 9.13 -17.30
CA PHE A 160 0.34 8.93 -18.75
C PHE A 160 0.03 7.49 -19.18
N CYS A 161 0.47 6.47 -18.44
CA CYS A 161 0.13 5.07 -18.71
C CYS A 161 -1.36 4.76 -18.47
N THR A 162 -1.99 5.41 -17.49
CA THR A 162 -3.42 5.26 -17.20
C THR A 162 -4.29 5.97 -18.25
N GLU A 163 -3.82 7.10 -18.80
CA GLU A 163 -4.48 7.79 -19.91
C GLU A 163 -4.29 7.06 -21.26
N LEU A 164 -3.12 6.50 -21.53
CA LEU A 164 -2.87 5.66 -22.71
C LEU A 164 -3.72 4.39 -22.72
N ALA A 165 -3.91 3.74 -21.57
CA ALA A 165 -4.79 2.59 -21.44
C ALA A 165 -6.29 2.93 -21.61
N ARG A 166 -6.69 4.19 -21.38
CA ARG A 166 -8.05 4.70 -21.69
C ARG A 166 -8.21 5.15 -23.13
N ALA A 167 -7.10 5.45 -23.82
CA ALA A 167 -7.11 6.00 -25.18
C ALA A 167 -7.02 4.93 -26.30
N THR A 168 -6.81 3.66 -25.98
CA THR A 168 -6.92 2.57 -26.97
C THR A 168 -8.37 2.07 -27.05
N PRO A 169 -9.13 2.38 -28.12
CA PRO A 169 -10.40 1.70 -28.34
C PRO A 169 -10.08 0.27 -28.76
N ASN A 170 -10.65 -0.69 -28.03
CA ASN A 170 -10.60 -2.10 -28.40
C ASN A 170 -10.98 -2.25 -29.88
N SER A 171 -10.03 -2.74 -30.69
CA SER A 171 -10.25 -3.22 -32.04
C SER A 171 -10.10 -4.74 -32.06
#